data_AF-A0A2N1VTC7-F1
#
_entry.id   AF-A0A2N1VTC7-F1
#
_cell.length_a   1.000
_cell.length_b   1.000
_cell.length_c   1.000
_cell.angle_alpha   90.00
_cell.angle_beta   90.00
_cell.angle_gamma   90.00
#
_symmetry.space_group_name_H-M   'P 1'
#
loop_
_entity.id
_entity.type
_entity.pdbx_description
1 polymer ?
#
loop_
_entity_poly.entity_id
_entity_poly.type
_entity_poly.pdbx_seq_one_letter_code
_entity_poly.pdbx_strand_id
1 'polypeptide(L)'
;MNNFKYIITFIAIFLTLLNGCEDRSDLTAPGKPNTGDADFTRFVSIGNSLTQGEQSGSVFASGQEYSFGNLIANQVGTSFEQLLFTDPGTGGRIEASSINPFVTTINTTQGAPINLTYPAPFNNLGVKGAFISDVINARSAQTCYTAQFGSPNPLFDAVLRGSGTQLELAIAQNPTFVTLWIGNNDILAYATRGGLFPITDPT
;
A
#
# COMPACT_ATOMS: atom_id res chain seq x y z
N MET A 1 20.56 -54.48 28.40
CA MET A 1 20.88 -53.04 28.38
C MET A 1 20.45 -52.32 27.09
N ASN A 2 20.54 -52.93 25.91
CA ASN A 2 20.19 -52.24 24.65
C ASN A 2 18.69 -51.94 24.48
N ASN A 3 17.81 -52.86 24.90
CA ASN A 3 16.35 -52.66 24.79
C ASN A 3 15.82 -51.50 25.64
N PHE A 4 16.47 -51.20 26.77
CA PHE A 4 16.09 -50.08 27.64
C PHE A 4 16.42 -48.73 26.99
N LYS A 5 17.53 -48.64 26.23
CA LYS A 5 17.89 -47.44 25.47
C LYS A 5 16.89 -47.17 24.33
N TYR A 6 16.46 -48.22 23.62
CA TYR A 6 15.46 -48.06 22.56
C TYR A 6 14.10 -47.60 23.09
N ILE A 7 13.68 -48.08 24.27
CA ILE A 7 12.45 -47.63 24.92
C ILE A 7 12.54 -46.15 25.31
N ILE A 8 13.66 -45.70 25.89
CA ILE A 8 13.87 -44.28 26.23
C ILE A 8 13.87 -43.41 24.98
N THR A 9 14.57 -43.82 23.91
CA THR A 9 14.58 -43.08 22.64
C THR A 9 13.19 -43.01 22.02
N PHE A 10 12.43 -44.10 22.05
CA PHE A 10 11.06 -44.13 21.53
C PHE A 10 10.12 -43.22 22.33
N ILE A 11 10.23 -43.23 23.66
CA ILE A 11 9.46 -42.33 24.55
C ILE A 11 9.85 -40.86 24.29
N ALA A 12 11.13 -40.55 24.12
CA ALA A 12 11.59 -39.19 23.83
C ALA A 12 11.07 -38.69 22.48
N ILE A 13 11.13 -39.51 21.43
CA ILE A 13 10.60 -39.18 20.10
C ILE A 13 9.08 -38.98 20.17
N PHE A 14 8.37 -39.86 20.87
CA PHE A 14 6.93 -39.77 21.05
C PHE A 14 6.52 -38.49 21.80
N LEU A 15 7.23 -38.12 22.87
CA LEU A 15 7.02 -36.86 23.60
C LEU A 15 7.29 -35.62 22.74
N THR A 16 8.30 -35.65 21.85
CA THR A 16 8.54 -34.53 20.92
C THR A 16 7.46 -34.40 19.85
N LEU A 17 6.87 -35.52 19.40
CA LEU A 17 5.78 -35.50 18.43
C LEU A 17 4.46 -35.01 19.04
N LEU A 18 4.24 -35.20 20.35
CA LEU A 18 3.06 -34.72 21.06
C LEU A 18 3.10 -33.21 21.41
N ASN A 19 4.27 -32.59 21.44
CA ASN A 19 4.43 -31.15 21.74
C ASN A 19 4.69 -30.29 20.48
N GLY A 20 4.68 -30.89 19.29
CA GLY A 20 4.97 -30.18 18.03
C GLY A 20 3.78 -29.45 17.41
N CYS A 21 2.55 -29.76 17.84
CA CYS A 21 1.33 -29.05 17.44
C CYS A 21 0.81 -28.24 18.63
N GLU A 22 1.35 -27.03 18.80
CA GLU A 22 0.60 -25.99 19.48
C GLU A 22 -0.50 -25.59 18.49
N ASP A 23 -1.74 -26.03 18.74
CA ASP A 23 -2.89 -25.50 18.04
C ASP A 23 -2.88 -23.98 18.25
N ARG A 24 -2.97 -23.22 17.15
CA ARG A 24 -3.08 -21.75 17.18
C ARG A 24 -4.46 -21.31 16.70
N SER A 25 -5.43 -22.22 16.68
CA SER A 25 -6.83 -21.93 16.36
C SER A 25 -7.51 -21.05 17.41
N ASP A 26 -6.92 -20.96 18.60
CA ASP A 26 -7.25 -20.08 19.73
C ASP A 26 -6.65 -18.68 19.61
N LEU A 27 -6.03 -18.33 18.46
CA LEU A 27 -5.82 -16.95 18.05
C LEU A 27 -7.18 -16.30 17.78
N THR A 28 -7.84 -15.90 18.87
CA THR A 28 -8.99 -15.01 18.82
C THR A 28 -8.50 -13.74 18.12
N ALA A 29 -9.10 -13.40 16.98
CA ALA A 29 -8.81 -12.14 16.33
C ALA A 29 -8.89 -11.04 17.39
N PRO A 30 -7.90 -10.12 17.48
CA PRO A 30 -7.97 -9.02 18.42
C PRO A 30 -9.34 -8.36 18.29
N GLY A 31 -9.99 -8.07 19.42
CA GLY A 31 -11.21 -7.27 19.41
C GLY A 31 -10.97 -5.93 18.71
N LYS A 32 -12.05 -5.18 18.43
CA LYS A 32 -11.91 -3.82 17.90
C LYS A 32 -10.88 -3.05 18.73
N PRO A 33 -9.95 -2.32 18.08
CA PRO A 33 -8.90 -1.62 18.80
C PRO A 33 -9.54 -0.57 19.70
N ASN A 34 -9.00 -0.39 20.89
CA ASN A 34 -9.30 0.80 21.67
C ASN A 34 -8.55 1.96 21.02
N THR A 35 -9.28 2.83 20.32
CA THR A 35 -8.71 4.01 19.64
C THR A 35 -8.54 5.21 20.57
N GLY A 36 -8.88 5.09 21.86
CA GLY A 36 -8.92 6.22 22.78
C GLY A 36 -9.87 7.30 22.26
N ASP A 37 -9.36 8.52 22.15
CA ASP A 37 -10.11 9.68 21.64
C ASP A 37 -10.01 9.84 20.10
N ALA A 38 -9.30 8.96 19.39
CA ALA A 38 -9.15 9.06 17.95
C ALA A 38 -10.46 8.67 17.22
N ASP A 39 -10.96 9.58 16.38
CA ASP A 39 -12.19 9.45 15.63
C ASP A 39 -11.93 9.11 14.16
N PHE A 40 -12.23 7.86 13.76
CA PHE A 40 -12.05 7.37 12.38
C PHE A 40 -13.31 7.47 11.50
N THR A 41 -14.36 8.18 11.94
CA THR A 41 -15.62 8.28 11.18
C THR A 41 -15.44 8.84 9.78
N ARG A 42 -14.49 9.75 9.59
CA ARG A 42 -14.08 10.29 8.26
C ARG A 42 -12.58 10.19 8.11
N PHE A 43 -12.12 8.97 7.85
CA PHE A 43 -10.70 8.65 7.69
C PHE A 43 -10.23 8.89 6.25
N VAL A 44 -9.16 9.67 6.08
CA VAL A 44 -8.50 9.93 4.79
C VAL A 44 -7.01 9.63 4.88
N SER A 45 -6.43 9.08 3.81
CA SER A 45 -4.98 8.86 3.69
C SER A 45 -4.42 9.66 2.52
N ILE A 46 -3.34 10.41 2.75
CA ILE A 46 -2.63 11.22 1.76
C ILE A 46 -1.20 10.71 1.63
N GLY A 47 -0.67 10.61 0.41
CA GLY A 47 0.71 10.17 0.24
C GLY A 47 1.07 9.72 -1.16
N ASN A 48 2.03 8.80 -1.24
CA ASN A 48 2.51 8.26 -2.51
C ASN A 48 2.16 6.77 -2.69
N SER A 49 3.07 6.00 -3.31
CA SER A 49 2.88 4.59 -3.67
C SER A 49 2.53 3.70 -2.49
N LEU A 50 3.15 3.92 -1.34
CA LEU A 50 2.89 3.11 -0.15
C LEU A 50 1.53 3.40 0.46
N THR A 51 1.04 4.63 0.30
CA THR A 51 -0.35 4.97 0.63
C THR A 51 -1.30 4.35 -0.38
N GLN A 52 -0.99 4.41 -1.67
CA GLN A 52 -1.81 3.84 -2.75
C GLN A 52 -1.92 2.30 -2.71
N GLY A 53 -1.01 1.62 -2.02
CA GLY A 53 -0.95 0.15 -1.93
C GLY A 53 -0.16 -0.50 -3.07
N GLU A 54 0.91 0.16 -3.55
CA GLU A 54 1.82 -0.43 -4.53
C GLU A 54 2.49 -1.69 -3.97
N GLN A 55 2.44 -2.79 -4.72
CA GLN A 55 3.15 -4.03 -4.44
C GLN A 55 3.82 -4.55 -5.71
N SER A 56 4.99 -5.19 -5.58
CA SER A 56 5.71 -5.77 -6.71
C SER A 56 5.90 -4.79 -7.90
N GLY A 57 6.06 -3.50 -7.63
CA GLY A 57 6.23 -2.47 -8.67
C GLY A 57 4.95 -2.07 -9.43
N SER A 58 3.76 -2.50 -8.99
CA SER A 58 2.47 -2.16 -9.62
C SER A 58 1.38 -1.91 -8.58
N VAL A 59 0.33 -1.20 -8.98
CA VAL A 59 -0.88 -0.98 -8.18
C VAL A 59 -2.01 -1.80 -8.80
N PHE A 60 -2.51 -2.82 -8.09
CA PHE A 60 -3.54 -3.76 -8.53
C PHE A 60 -4.43 -4.17 -7.36
N ALA A 61 -5.70 -4.49 -7.63
CA ALA A 61 -6.75 -4.61 -6.62
C ALA A 61 -6.38 -5.51 -5.43
N SER A 62 -5.91 -6.74 -5.69
CA SER A 62 -5.55 -7.68 -4.62
C SER A 62 -4.34 -7.24 -3.79
N GLY A 63 -3.43 -6.43 -4.34
CA GLY A 63 -2.37 -5.80 -3.57
C GLY A 63 -2.89 -4.63 -2.72
N GLN A 64 -3.84 -3.87 -3.25
CA GLN A 64 -4.39 -2.70 -2.56
C GLN A 64 -5.31 -3.07 -1.39
N GLU A 65 -5.82 -4.31 -1.32
CA GLU A 65 -6.47 -4.85 -0.11
C GLU A 65 -5.58 -4.72 1.14
N TYR A 66 -4.26 -4.72 0.95
CA TYR A 66 -3.25 -4.57 2.01
C TYR A 66 -2.65 -3.16 2.06
N SER A 67 -3.26 -2.16 1.42
CA SER A 67 -2.86 -0.77 1.64
C SER A 67 -3.05 -0.42 3.13
N PHE A 68 -2.10 0.30 3.73
CA PHE A 68 -2.17 0.50 5.19
C PHE A 68 -3.43 1.28 5.62
N GLY A 69 -3.93 2.17 4.77
CA GLY A 69 -5.21 2.86 4.98
C GLY A 69 -6.37 1.87 5.04
N ASN A 70 -6.47 0.95 4.07
CA ASN A 70 -7.51 -0.08 4.07
C ASN A 70 -7.41 -1.01 5.29
N LEU A 71 -6.20 -1.41 5.68
CA LEU A 71 -5.97 -2.25 6.85
C LEU A 71 -6.39 -1.56 8.16
N ILE A 72 -6.03 -0.29 8.34
CA ILE A 72 -6.45 0.50 9.51
C ILE A 72 -7.97 0.63 9.51
N ALA A 73 -8.57 0.95 8.36
CA ALA A 73 -10.02 1.13 8.24
C ALA A 73 -10.79 -0.12 8.61
N ASN A 74 -10.34 -1.29 8.14
CA ASN A 74 -10.90 -2.59 8.48
C ASN A 74 -10.81 -2.86 9.99
N GLN A 75 -9.67 -2.54 10.61
CA GLN A 75 -9.45 -2.77 12.05
C GLN A 75 -10.37 -1.89 12.91
N VAL A 76 -10.56 -0.61 12.55
CA VAL A 76 -11.43 0.32 13.29
C VAL A 76 -12.90 0.24 12.87
N GLY A 77 -13.21 -0.46 11.78
CA GLY A 77 -14.55 -0.68 11.25
C GLY A 77 -15.16 0.57 10.59
N THR A 78 -14.35 1.35 9.87
CA THR A 78 -14.83 2.51 9.09
C THR A 78 -14.79 2.22 7.58
N SER A 79 -15.65 2.89 6.82
CA SER A 79 -15.62 2.78 5.35
C SER A 79 -14.38 3.46 4.80
N PHE A 80 -13.73 2.83 3.81
CA PHE A 80 -12.52 3.37 3.21
C PHE A 80 -12.43 2.98 1.74
N GLU A 81 -12.60 3.97 0.87
CA GLU A 81 -12.64 3.80 -0.57
C GLU A 81 -11.32 4.23 -1.20
N GLN A 82 -10.89 3.47 -2.18
CA GLN A 82 -9.64 3.68 -2.89
C GLN A 82 -9.81 3.34 -4.36
N LEU A 83 -9.08 4.02 -5.25
CA LEU A 83 -9.07 3.67 -6.65
C LEU A 83 -8.42 2.30 -6.84
N LEU A 84 -9.15 1.35 -7.42
CA LEU A 84 -8.65 0.01 -7.71
C LEU A 84 -8.32 -0.16 -9.19
N PHE A 85 -7.35 -1.04 -9.49
CA PHE A 85 -6.98 -1.42 -10.85
C PHE A 85 -7.14 -2.92 -11.06
N THR A 86 -7.66 -3.33 -12.22
CA THR A 86 -7.67 -4.75 -12.60
C THR A 86 -6.24 -5.28 -12.75
N ASP A 87 -6.06 -6.59 -12.64
CA ASP A 87 -4.78 -7.21 -12.95
C ASP A 87 -4.32 -6.89 -14.38
N PRO A 88 -3.00 -6.73 -14.63
CA PRO A 88 -1.89 -6.78 -13.66
C PRO A 88 -1.57 -5.42 -13.00
N GLY A 89 -2.52 -4.48 -13.01
CA GLY A 89 -2.41 -3.18 -12.38
C GLY A 89 -1.86 -2.09 -13.30
N THR A 90 -1.11 -1.15 -12.74
CA THR A 90 -0.56 0.01 -13.47
C THR A 90 0.62 -0.32 -14.40
N GLY A 91 0.93 -1.59 -14.59
CA GLY A 91 2.08 -2.09 -15.34
C GLY A 91 3.38 -2.10 -14.54
N GLY A 92 4.36 -2.86 -15.03
CA GLY A 92 5.65 -3.06 -14.38
C GLY A 92 5.61 -4.07 -13.23
N ARG A 93 4.56 -4.89 -13.14
CA ARG A 93 4.40 -5.85 -12.04
C ARG A 93 5.44 -6.95 -12.13
N ILE A 94 6.21 -7.12 -11.07
CA ILE A 94 7.15 -8.23 -10.91
C ILE A 94 6.33 -9.48 -10.54
N GLU A 95 6.46 -10.52 -11.33
CA GLU A 95 5.73 -11.78 -11.19
C GLU A 95 6.73 -12.95 -11.15
N ALA A 96 6.45 -13.98 -10.36
CA ALA A 96 7.21 -15.21 -10.41
C ALA A 96 6.76 -16.04 -11.63
N SER A 97 7.67 -16.34 -12.55
CA SER A 97 7.42 -17.18 -13.72
C SER A 97 7.82 -18.64 -13.49
N SER A 98 8.68 -18.90 -12.51
CA SER A 98 9.03 -20.24 -12.03
C SER A 98 9.43 -20.18 -10.56
N ILE A 99 9.11 -21.22 -9.79
CA ILE A 99 9.51 -21.37 -8.38
C ILE A 99 10.71 -22.30 -8.19
N ASN A 100 11.02 -23.13 -9.19
CA ASN A 100 12.22 -23.98 -9.18
C ASN A 100 12.72 -24.25 -10.61
N PRO A 101 13.77 -23.54 -11.08
CA PRO A 101 14.49 -22.47 -10.37
C PRO A 101 13.59 -21.26 -10.13
N PHE A 102 13.87 -20.45 -9.10
CA PHE A 102 13.13 -19.20 -8.90
C PHE A 102 13.49 -18.20 -9.99
N VAL A 103 12.50 -17.80 -10.78
CA VAL A 103 12.65 -16.83 -11.88
C VAL A 103 11.50 -15.84 -11.80
N THR A 104 11.84 -14.56 -11.97
CA THR A 104 10.87 -13.47 -12.06
C THR A 104 10.82 -12.86 -13.44
N THR A 105 9.66 -12.37 -13.84
CA THR A 105 9.44 -11.59 -15.05
C THR A 105 8.75 -10.28 -14.72
N ILE A 106 8.95 -9.27 -15.57
CA ILE A 106 8.24 -7.99 -15.45
C ILE A 106 7.07 -8.02 -16.44
N ASN A 107 5.85 -7.95 -15.90
CA ASN A 107 4.64 -7.80 -16.68
C ASN A 107 4.42 -6.31 -16.98
N THR A 108 4.67 -5.92 -18.22
CA THR A 108 4.51 -4.53 -18.69
C THR A 108 3.08 -4.20 -19.11
N THR A 109 2.19 -5.19 -19.16
CA THR A 109 0.77 -4.97 -19.50
C THR A 109 0.12 -4.10 -18.44
N GLN A 110 -0.84 -3.27 -18.83
CA GLN A 110 -1.61 -2.45 -17.91
C GLN A 110 -3.04 -3.00 -17.82
N GLY A 111 -3.56 -3.05 -16.60
CA GLY A 111 -4.98 -3.19 -16.33
C GLY A 111 -5.70 -1.85 -16.46
N ALA A 112 -6.98 -1.86 -16.11
CA ALA A 112 -7.85 -0.68 -16.15
C ALA A 112 -8.29 -0.27 -14.73
N PRO A 113 -8.53 1.02 -14.48
CA PRO A 113 -9.23 1.48 -13.30
C PRO A 113 -10.62 0.84 -13.17
N ILE A 114 -11.02 0.42 -11.96
CA ILE A 114 -12.28 -0.30 -11.71
C ILE A 114 -13.42 0.65 -11.33
N ASN A 115 -13.17 1.60 -10.42
CA ASN A 115 -14.21 2.38 -9.73
C ASN A 115 -14.08 3.89 -9.97
N LEU A 116 -13.71 4.32 -11.18
CA LEU A 116 -13.57 5.74 -11.52
C LEU A 116 -14.87 6.56 -11.36
N THR A 117 -16.02 5.92 -11.44
CA THR A 117 -17.34 6.56 -11.30
C THR A 117 -17.82 6.68 -9.85
N TYR A 118 -17.00 6.30 -8.87
CA TYR A 118 -17.34 6.44 -7.44
C TYR A 118 -17.75 7.89 -7.12
N PRO A 119 -18.92 8.16 -6.50
CA PRO A 119 -19.55 9.47 -6.52
C PRO A 119 -18.97 10.52 -5.55
N ALA A 120 -17.88 10.18 -4.83
CA ALA A 120 -17.19 11.07 -3.88
C ALA A 120 -15.67 10.97 -4.09
N PRO A 121 -14.85 11.87 -3.52
CA PRO A 121 -13.40 11.66 -3.46
C PRO A 121 -13.07 10.33 -2.77
N PHE A 122 -11.99 9.68 -3.18
CA PHE A 122 -11.52 8.49 -2.49
C PHE A 122 -10.96 8.87 -1.10
N ASN A 123 -11.09 7.97 -0.14
CA ASN A 123 -10.42 8.10 1.16
C ASN A 123 -8.91 7.94 0.99
N ASN A 124 -8.47 7.03 0.11
CA ASN A 124 -7.08 6.88 -0.26
C ASN A 124 -6.73 7.81 -1.42
N LEU A 125 -6.02 8.89 -1.11
CA LEU A 125 -5.55 9.88 -2.07
C LEU A 125 -4.08 9.66 -2.46
N GLY A 126 -3.51 8.51 -2.07
CA GLY A 126 -2.13 8.16 -2.42
C GLY A 126 -1.92 8.04 -3.92
N VAL A 127 -0.83 8.62 -4.43
CA VAL A 127 -0.45 8.50 -5.85
C VAL A 127 0.99 7.99 -5.98
N LYS A 128 1.18 6.81 -6.56
CA LYS A 128 2.50 6.24 -6.87
C LYS A 128 3.32 7.25 -7.66
N GLY A 129 4.52 7.53 -7.16
CA GLY A 129 5.44 8.52 -7.73
C GLY A 129 5.22 9.97 -7.28
N ALA A 130 4.28 10.25 -6.36
CA ALA A 130 4.08 11.59 -5.83
C ALA A 130 5.24 12.06 -4.93
N PHE A 131 5.58 13.34 -5.08
CA PHE A 131 6.53 14.10 -4.26
C PHE A 131 5.76 15.00 -3.28
N ILE A 132 6.45 15.61 -2.30
CA ILE A 132 5.79 16.51 -1.33
C ILE A 132 5.05 17.64 -2.03
N SER A 133 5.68 18.27 -3.02
CA SER A 133 5.10 19.39 -3.77
C SER A 133 3.79 19.01 -4.47
N ASP A 134 3.60 17.73 -4.81
CA ASP A 134 2.40 17.27 -5.51
C ASP A 134 1.15 17.31 -4.63
N VAL A 135 1.31 17.15 -3.32
CA VAL A 135 0.18 17.13 -2.37
C VAL A 135 -0.62 18.44 -2.45
N ILE A 136 0.07 19.56 -2.69
CA ILE A 136 -0.51 20.91 -2.72
C ILE A 136 -0.59 21.53 -4.13
N ASN A 137 0.17 21.02 -5.11
CA ASN A 137 0.25 21.63 -6.44
C ASN A 137 -0.30 20.75 -7.57
N ALA A 138 -0.21 19.42 -7.47
CA ALA A 138 -0.59 18.55 -8.57
C ALA A 138 -2.12 18.43 -8.68
N ARG A 139 -2.66 18.77 -9.85
CA ARG A 139 -4.10 18.65 -10.19
C ARG A 139 -4.37 17.62 -11.28
N SER A 140 -3.32 17.18 -11.98
CA SER A 140 -3.36 16.31 -13.15
C SER A 140 -1.99 15.70 -13.41
N ALA A 141 -1.93 14.78 -14.37
CA ALA A 141 -0.66 14.20 -14.82
C ALA A 141 0.34 15.22 -15.35
N GLN A 142 -0.12 16.34 -15.89
CA GLN A 142 0.73 17.39 -16.48
C GLN A 142 1.17 18.45 -15.46
N THR A 143 0.59 18.47 -14.27
CA THR A 143 0.91 19.45 -13.22
C THR A 143 1.67 18.85 -12.03
N CYS A 144 1.90 17.53 -12.04
CA CYS A 144 2.77 16.88 -11.07
C CYS A 144 4.24 17.25 -11.25
N TYR A 145 5.03 17.10 -10.19
CA TYR A 145 6.44 17.46 -10.10
C TYR A 145 7.27 16.81 -11.21
N THR A 146 7.03 15.52 -11.47
CA THR A 146 7.77 14.78 -12.51
C THR A 146 7.46 15.28 -13.93
N ALA A 147 6.31 15.94 -14.15
CA ALA A 147 5.99 16.54 -15.45
C ALA A 147 6.93 17.69 -15.81
N GLN A 148 7.47 18.41 -14.82
CA GLN A 148 8.48 19.47 -15.02
C GLN A 148 9.78 18.92 -15.64
N PHE A 149 10.02 17.62 -15.48
CA PHE A 149 11.15 16.88 -16.04
C PHE A 149 10.75 16.00 -17.23
N GLY A 150 9.62 16.30 -17.87
CA GLY A 150 9.14 15.57 -19.06
C GLY A 150 8.57 14.17 -18.76
N SER A 151 8.26 13.87 -17.50
CA SER A 151 7.72 12.56 -17.07
C SER A 151 6.35 12.72 -16.39
N PRO A 152 5.28 13.05 -17.14
CA PRO A 152 3.94 13.19 -16.57
C PRO A 152 3.44 11.86 -16.01
N ASN A 153 2.61 11.91 -14.95
CA ASN A 153 2.12 10.72 -14.26
C ASN A 153 0.59 10.59 -14.33
N PRO A 154 0.03 9.71 -15.19
CA PRO A 154 -1.42 9.56 -15.40
C PRO A 154 -2.20 9.11 -14.16
N LEU A 155 -1.53 8.61 -13.11
CA LEU A 155 -2.22 8.22 -11.87
C LEU A 155 -2.81 9.41 -11.12
N PHE A 156 -2.27 10.62 -11.29
CA PHE A 156 -2.89 11.84 -10.77
C PHE A 156 -4.26 12.07 -11.38
N ASP A 157 -4.42 11.89 -12.71
CA ASP A 157 -5.73 12.05 -13.36
C ASP A 157 -6.73 11.01 -12.85
N ALA A 158 -6.28 9.78 -12.65
CA ALA A 158 -7.14 8.68 -12.20
C ALA A 158 -7.61 8.85 -10.75
N VAL A 159 -6.72 9.26 -9.84
CA VAL A 159 -7.04 9.45 -8.40
C VAL A 159 -7.77 10.77 -8.16
N LEU A 160 -7.26 11.87 -8.71
CA LEU A 160 -7.79 13.22 -8.44
C LEU A 160 -9.02 13.56 -9.28
N ARG A 161 -9.17 12.95 -10.45
CA ARG A 161 -10.30 13.13 -11.38
C ARG A 161 -10.63 14.60 -11.65
N GLY A 162 -9.58 15.43 -11.78
CA GLY A 162 -9.67 16.87 -12.03
C GLY A 162 -10.36 17.69 -10.92
N SER A 163 -10.64 17.08 -9.76
CA SER A 163 -11.48 17.68 -8.72
C SER A 163 -10.68 18.46 -7.66
N GLY A 164 -9.36 18.44 -7.71
CA GLY A 164 -8.51 19.12 -6.74
C GLY A 164 -7.13 18.50 -6.64
N THR A 165 -6.31 19.01 -5.73
CA THR A 165 -5.09 18.36 -5.27
C THR A 165 -5.41 17.29 -4.22
N GLN A 166 -4.40 16.50 -3.82
CA GLN A 166 -4.60 15.54 -2.72
C GLN A 166 -5.07 16.25 -1.44
N LEU A 167 -4.47 17.40 -1.10
CA LEU A 167 -4.86 18.15 0.09
C LEU A 167 -6.29 18.71 -0.01
N GLU A 168 -6.65 19.30 -1.15
CA GLU A 168 -7.99 19.87 -1.35
C GLU A 168 -9.08 18.78 -1.25
N LEU A 169 -8.85 17.62 -1.87
CA LEU A 169 -9.78 16.49 -1.79
C LEU A 169 -9.85 15.87 -0.41
N ALA A 170 -8.77 15.89 0.36
CA ALA A 170 -8.80 15.49 1.76
C ALA A 170 -9.65 16.46 2.59
N ILE A 171 -9.41 17.77 2.47
CA ILE A 171 -10.16 18.80 3.19
C ILE A 171 -11.64 18.76 2.84
N ALA A 172 -12.00 18.55 1.57
CA ALA A 172 -13.39 18.46 1.11
C ALA A 172 -14.19 17.32 1.75
N GLN A 173 -13.52 16.31 2.32
CA GLN A 173 -14.15 15.21 3.06
C GLN A 173 -14.38 15.53 4.55
N ASN A 174 -14.00 16.73 5.02
CA ASN A 174 -14.06 17.18 6.41
C ASN A 174 -13.49 16.14 7.41
N PRO A 175 -12.26 15.63 7.22
CA PRO A 175 -11.79 14.42 7.87
C PRO A 175 -11.71 14.55 9.40
N THR A 176 -11.92 13.45 10.11
CA THR A 176 -11.73 13.36 11.57
C THR A 176 -10.40 12.71 11.94
N PHE A 177 -9.83 11.95 11.00
CA PHE A 177 -8.51 11.35 11.13
C PHE A 177 -7.82 11.35 9.77
N VAL A 178 -6.51 11.67 9.77
CA VAL A 178 -5.69 11.69 8.57
C VAL A 178 -4.40 10.93 8.82
N THR A 179 -4.05 10.03 7.91
CA THR A 179 -2.67 9.55 7.76
C THR A 179 -2.01 10.31 6.62
N LEU A 180 -0.78 10.78 6.84
CA LEU A 180 0.01 11.48 5.84
C LEU A 180 1.38 10.81 5.73
N TRP A 181 1.66 10.21 4.59
CA TRP A 181 2.93 9.52 4.36
C TRP A 181 3.50 9.87 2.98
N ILE A 182 4.34 10.90 2.97
CA ILE A 182 4.94 11.55 1.80
C ILE A 182 6.38 12.00 2.14
N GLY A 183 7.22 12.29 1.14
CA GLY A 183 8.60 12.78 1.34
C GLY A 183 9.71 11.81 1.00
N ASN A 184 9.42 10.50 0.99
CA ASN A 184 10.45 9.52 0.66
C ASN A 184 10.91 9.62 -0.80
N ASN A 185 10.04 9.98 -1.76
CA ASN A 185 10.43 10.12 -3.16
C ASN A 185 11.40 11.30 -3.38
N ASP A 186 11.24 12.37 -2.62
CA ASP A 186 12.03 13.59 -2.67
C ASP A 186 13.51 13.30 -2.33
N ILE A 187 13.75 12.41 -1.36
CA ILE A 187 15.10 11.96 -0.98
C ILE A 187 15.57 10.76 -1.81
N LEU A 188 14.70 9.77 -2.05
CA LEU A 188 15.04 8.56 -2.79
C LEU A 188 15.47 8.89 -4.22
N ALA A 189 14.77 9.81 -4.88
CA ALA A 189 15.09 10.24 -6.23
C ALA A 189 16.47 10.92 -6.30
N TYR A 190 16.82 11.75 -5.31
CA TYR A 190 18.15 12.33 -5.18
C TYR A 190 19.21 11.23 -5.00
N ALA A 191 19.02 10.35 -4.01
CA ALA A 191 19.98 9.32 -3.64
C ALA A 191 20.25 8.31 -4.78
N THR A 192 19.21 7.85 -5.46
CA THR A 192 19.32 6.85 -6.54
C THR A 192 19.86 7.41 -7.86
N ARG A 193 19.97 8.73 -7.98
CA ARG A 193 20.46 9.43 -9.18
C ARG A 193 21.78 10.17 -8.93
N GLY A 194 22.56 9.70 -7.94
CA GLY A 194 23.89 10.25 -7.64
C GLY A 194 23.88 11.69 -7.15
N GLY A 195 22.76 12.14 -6.56
CA GLY A 195 22.60 13.51 -6.06
C GLY A 195 22.36 14.58 -7.12
N LEU A 196 22.03 14.17 -8.36
CA LEU A 196 21.79 15.10 -9.47
C LEU A 196 20.31 15.50 -9.62
N PHE A 197 19.40 14.70 -9.07
CA PHE A 197 17.97 14.99 -9.16
C PHE A 197 17.55 15.93 -8.02
N PRO A 198 16.90 17.07 -8.28
CA PRO A 198 16.59 18.04 -7.24
C PRO A 198 15.68 17.44 -6.15
N ILE A 199 16.04 17.73 -4.90
CA ILE A 199 15.09 17.60 -3.79
C ILE A 199 14.07 18.72 -3.97
N THR A 200 12.79 18.43 -3.78
CA THR A 200 11.74 19.46 -3.79
C THR A 200 12.07 20.52 -2.76
N ASP A 201 11.93 21.79 -3.16
CA ASP A 201 12.00 22.88 -2.21
C ASP A 201 10.78 22.78 -1.27
N PRO A 202 10.96 22.79 0.06
CA PRO A 202 9.85 22.83 1.01
C PRO A 202 9.10 24.19 1.02
N THR A 203 9.55 25.18 0.26
CA THR A 203 8.97 26.54 0.17
C THR A 203 8.33 26.84 -1.19
#